data_AF-A0AAD6LPS9-F1
#
_entry.id   AF-A0AAD6LPS9-F1
#
_cell.length_a   1.000
_cell.length_b   1.000
_cell.length_c   1.000
_cell.angle_alpha   90.00
_cell.angle_beta   90.00
_cell.angle_gamma   90.00
#
_symmetry.space_group_name_H-M   'P 1'
#
loop_
_entity.id
_entity.type
_entity.pdbx_description
1 polymer ?
#
loop_
_entity_poly.entity_id
_entity_poly.type
_entity_poly.pdbx_seq_one_letter_code
_entity_poly.pdbx_strand_id
1 'polypeptide(L)'
;MAKAAIKSHASALYSLAVIQFNGSGGSKNDKNLRAGVALCARAAVQGHIDALRELGHCLQDGYGVPRDIVQGRRFLVQANAKELALSLRSMLTWKPQQQHVDEQQNLQYACSVMGTPITGCPLLSDFGCNVPAREVHPVNEFLKEWFESRPEMLDHGLRLCSHRGCGRPETRPREFRRCSVCGTVNYCSRGCQALDWKLRHKVECAPMEQWQGVLEDGGDNGIGGMVEIEEGEDVALVG
;
A
#
# COMPACT_ATOMS: atom_id res chain seq x y z
N MET A 1 -33.00 17.98 -9.76
CA MET A 1 -32.74 16.55 -9.52
C MET A 1 -33.76 15.64 -10.22
N ALA A 2 -35.06 15.70 -9.89
CA ALA A 2 -36.09 14.82 -10.46
C ALA A 2 -36.14 14.78 -12.01
N LYS A 3 -36.10 15.94 -12.67
CA LYS A 3 -36.06 16.03 -14.15
C LYS A 3 -34.85 15.31 -14.79
N ALA A 4 -33.71 15.28 -14.11
CA ALA A 4 -32.51 14.58 -14.60
C ALA A 4 -32.58 13.07 -14.34
N ALA A 5 -33.19 12.66 -13.23
CA ALA A 5 -33.43 11.24 -12.94
C ALA A 5 -34.46 10.62 -13.89
N ILE A 6 -35.46 11.39 -14.35
CA ILE A 6 -36.40 10.98 -15.41
C ILE A 6 -35.65 10.67 -16.71
N LYS A 7 -34.58 11.42 -17.00
CA LYS A 7 -33.68 11.18 -18.14
C LYS A 7 -32.61 10.11 -17.88
N SER A 8 -32.74 9.32 -16.80
CA SER A 8 -31.80 8.26 -16.43
C SER A 8 -30.34 8.69 -16.28
N HIS A 9 -30.10 9.93 -15.83
CA HIS A 9 -28.76 10.36 -15.43
C HIS A 9 -28.32 9.64 -14.16
N ALA A 10 -27.20 8.93 -14.24
CA ALA A 10 -26.74 8.01 -13.22
C ALA A 10 -26.55 8.69 -11.84
N SER A 11 -25.91 9.87 -11.79
CA SER A 11 -25.72 10.61 -10.55
C SER A 11 -27.02 11.14 -9.95
N ALA A 12 -27.97 11.56 -10.77
CA ALA A 12 -29.27 12.02 -10.27
C ALA A 12 -30.10 10.87 -9.69
N LEU A 13 -30.05 9.69 -10.32
CA LEU A 13 -30.67 8.47 -9.78
C LEU A 13 -30.04 8.08 -8.44
N TYR A 14 -28.71 8.15 -8.34
CA TYR A 14 -28.00 7.85 -7.10
C TYR A 14 -28.35 8.85 -5.98
N SER A 15 -28.38 10.16 -6.27
CA SER A 15 -28.81 11.16 -5.29
C SER A 15 -30.24 10.92 -4.78
N LEU A 16 -31.16 10.50 -5.65
CA LEU A 16 -32.50 10.12 -5.22
C LEU A 16 -32.49 8.85 -4.35
N ALA A 17 -31.64 7.86 -4.67
CA ALA A 17 -31.49 6.67 -3.85
C ALA A 17 -31.06 7.02 -2.42
N VAL A 18 -30.08 7.90 -2.26
CA VAL A 18 -29.61 8.40 -0.96
C VAL A 18 -30.75 9.08 -0.19
N ILE A 19 -31.57 9.89 -0.87
CA ILE A 19 -32.77 10.50 -0.25
C ILE A 19 -33.75 9.41 0.23
N GLN A 20 -33.98 8.36 -0.55
CA GLN A 20 -34.86 7.26 -0.13
C GLN A 20 -34.30 6.46 1.06
N PHE A 21 -32.97 6.31 1.17
CA PHE A 21 -32.33 5.63 2.30
C PHE A 21 -32.33 6.48 3.58
N ASN A 22 -32.17 7.79 3.44
CA ASN A 22 -32.08 8.71 4.57
C ASN A 22 -33.45 9.25 5.00
N GLY A 23 -34.43 9.24 4.09
CA GLY A 23 -35.69 9.98 4.21
C GLY A 23 -35.51 11.45 3.82
N SER A 24 -36.61 12.17 3.60
CA SER A 24 -36.59 13.60 3.22
C SER A 24 -36.33 14.57 4.39
N GLY A 25 -36.19 14.06 5.61
CA GLY A 25 -36.01 14.87 6.83
C GLY A 25 -37.30 15.37 7.48
N GLY A 26 -38.48 15.01 6.95
CA GLY A 26 -39.78 15.37 7.53
C GLY A 26 -40.24 14.49 8.71
N SER A 27 -39.99 13.18 8.65
CA SER A 27 -40.23 12.25 9.77
C SER A 27 -39.29 11.04 9.71
N LYS A 28 -39.05 10.37 10.85
CA LYS A 28 -38.19 9.17 10.93
C LYS A 28 -38.69 7.98 10.08
N ASN A 29 -39.97 7.97 9.70
CA ASN A 29 -40.60 6.91 8.90
C ASN A 29 -40.58 7.17 7.39
N ASP A 30 -39.95 8.26 6.93
CA ASP A 30 -39.94 8.63 5.50
C ASP A 30 -38.91 7.86 4.66
N LYS A 31 -38.30 6.81 5.22
CA LYS A 31 -37.33 5.97 4.53
C LYS A 31 -38.04 4.92 3.69
N ASN A 32 -37.68 4.81 2.43
CA ASN A 32 -38.14 3.74 1.56
C ASN A 32 -36.94 2.98 0.98
N LEU A 33 -36.46 2.00 1.75
CA LEU A 33 -35.24 1.26 1.43
C LEU A 33 -35.37 0.51 0.11
N ARG A 34 -36.54 -0.10 -0.15
CA ARG A 34 -36.81 -0.80 -1.41
C ARG A 34 -36.69 0.14 -2.61
N ALA A 35 -37.27 1.34 -2.52
CA ALA A 35 -37.14 2.35 -3.57
C ALA A 35 -35.69 2.83 -3.73
N GLY A 36 -34.96 3.01 -2.63
CA GLY A 36 -33.54 3.35 -2.62
C GLY A 36 -32.71 2.31 -3.37
N VAL A 37 -32.87 1.02 -3.05
CA VAL A 37 -32.14 -0.05 -3.74
C VAL A 37 -32.49 -0.12 -5.22
N ALA A 38 -33.76 0.02 -5.60
CA ALA A 38 -34.16 0.04 -7.00
C ALA A 38 -33.53 1.21 -7.79
N LEU A 39 -33.43 2.39 -7.17
CA LEU A 39 -32.75 3.54 -7.76
C LEU A 39 -31.22 3.32 -7.86
N CYS A 40 -30.59 2.73 -6.84
CA CYS A 40 -29.18 2.33 -6.91
C CYS A 40 -28.92 1.33 -8.04
N ALA A 41 -29.77 0.30 -8.18
CA ALA A 41 -29.64 -0.67 -9.27
C ALA A 41 -29.73 0.00 -10.65
N ARG A 42 -30.68 0.94 -10.84
CA ARG A 42 -30.80 1.72 -12.08
C ARG A 42 -29.57 2.60 -12.33
N ALA A 43 -29.06 3.28 -11.30
CA ALA A 43 -27.85 4.09 -11.42
C ALA A 43 -26.60 3.24 -11.73
N ALA A 44 -26.50 2.06 -11.13
CA ALA A 44 -25.40 1.11 -11.35
C ALA A 44 -25.39 0.55 -12.79
N VAL A 45 -26.57 0.25 -13.36
CA VAL A 45 -26.72 -0.13 -14.77
C VAL A 45 -26.21 0.98 -15.71
N GLN A 46 -26.42 2.24 -15.33
CA GLN A 46 -25.90 3.41 -16.06
C GLN A 46 -24.41 3.69 -15.78
N GLY A 47 -23.73 2.82 -15.04
CA GLY A 47 -22.29 2.90 -14.77
C GLY A 47 -21.89 3.70 -13.51
N HIS A 48 -22.84 4.12 -12.66
CA HIS A 48 -22.48 4.82 -11.42
C HIS A 48 -21.83 3.88 -10.42
N ILE A 49 -20.54 4.12 -10.12
CA ILE A 49 -19.74 3.21 -9.29
C ILE A 49 -20.23 3.19 -7.85
N ASP A 50 -20.53 4.35 -7.26
CA ASP A 50 -21.01 4.39 -5.87
C ASP A 50 -22.36 3.70 -5.70
N ALA A 51 -23.23 3.76 -6.72
CA ALA A 51 -24.52 3.08 -6.65
C ALA A 51 -24.36 1.56 -6.70
N LEU A 52 -23.37 1.06 -7.45
CA LEU A 52 -23.02 -0.35 -7.46
C LEU A 52 -22.43 -0.79 -6.11
N ARG A 53 -21.62 0.07 -5.48
CA ARG A 53 -21.07 -0.16 -4.14
C ARG A 53 -22.17 -0.23 -3.10
N GLU A 54 -23.09 0.73 -3.10
CA GLU A 54 -24.26 0.75 -2.21
C GLU A 54 -25.14 -0.49 -2.39
N LEU A 55 -25.36 -0.93 -3.64
CA LEU A 55 -26.08 -2.18 -3.90
C LEU A 55 -25.38 -3.40 -3.28
N GLY A 56 -24.04 -3.42 -3.31
CA GLY A 56 -23.23 -4.43 -2.65
C GLY A 56 -23.41 -4.46 -1.13
N HIS A 57 -23.46 -3.29 -0.49
CA HIS A 57 -23.76 -3.19 0.95
C HIS A 57 -25.21 -3.62 1.26
N CYS A 58 -26.19 -3.14 0.49
CA CYS A 58 -27.59 -3.50 0.67
C CYS A 58 -27.82 -5.01 0.62
N LEU A 59 -27.16 -5.72 -0.30
CA LEU A 59 -27.24 -7.19 -0.40
C LEU A 59 -26.54 -7.89 0.77
N GLN A 60 -25.40 -7.39 1.25
CA GLN A 60 -24.70 -8.01 2.39
C GLN A 60 -25.49 -7.89 3.70
N ASP A 61 -26.19 -6.79 3.88
CA ASP A 61 -26.89 -6.47 5.13
C ASP A 61 -28.39 -6.78 5.07
N GLY A 62 -28.93 -7.06 3.88
CA GLY A 62 -30.36 -7.24 3.67
C GLY A 62 -31.16 -5.92 3.76
N TYR A 63 -30.52 -4.79 3.44
CA TYR A 63 -31.10 -3.46 3.56
C TYR A 63 -31.98 -3.15 2.36
N GLY A 64 -33.30 -3.23 2.52
CA GLY A 64 -34.27 -2.98 1.44
C GLY A 64 -34.37 -4.09 0.38
N VAL A 65 -33.55 -5.13 0.47
CA VAL A 65 -33.56 -6.32 -0.41
C VAL A 65 -33.24 -7.59 0.39
N PRO A 66 -33.60 -8.79 -0.09
CA PRO A 66 -33.15 -10.04 0.51
C PRO A 66 -31.62 -10.10 0.62
N ARG A 67 -31.14 -10.63 1.75
CA ARG A 67 -29.71 -10.76 2.01
C ARG A 67 -29.08 -11.78 1.07
N ASP A 68 -28.05 -11.35 0.34
CA ASP A 68 -27.20 -12.19 -0.50
C ASP A 68 -25.75 -11.71 -0.36
N ILE A 69 -25.03 -12.34 0.56
CA ILE A 69 -23.66 -11.96 0.90
C ILE A 69 -22.72 -12.21 -0.29
N VAL A 70 -22.94 -13.30 -1.03
CA VAL A 70 -22.06 -13.69 -2.15
C VAL A 70 -22.18 -12.67 -3.27
N GLN A 71 -23.40 -12.32 -3.66
CA GLN A 71 -23.64 -11.33 -4.69
C GLN A 71 -23.23 -9.92 -4.24
N GLY A 72 -23.45 -9.56 -2.99
CA GLY A 72 -23.02 -8.28 -2.43
C GLY A 72 -21.51 -8.09 -2.48
N ARG A 73 -20.72 -9.10 -2.08
CA ARG A 73 -19.26 -9.10 -2.20
C ARG A 73 -18.80 -8.96 -3.65
N ARG A 74 -19.44 -9.66 -4.59
CA ARG A 74 -19.14 -9.54 -6.03
C ARG A 74 -19.31 -8.11 -6.52
N PHE A 75 -20.39 -7.42 -6.13
CA PHE A 75 -20.62 -6.03 -6.52
C PHE A 75 -19.61 -5.06 -5.91
N LEU A 76 -19.16 -5.27 -4.67
CA LEU A 76 -18.09 -4.44 -4.09
C LEU A 76 -16.76 -4.59 -4.84
N VAL A 77 -16.37 -5.82 -5.17
CA VAL A 77 -15.16 -6.07 -5.97
C VAL A 77 -15.30 -5.42 -7.36
N GLN A 78 -16.47 -5.55 -7.99
CA GLN A 78 -16.74 -4.93 -9.29
C GLN A 78 -16.68 -3.40 -9.23
N ALA A 79 -17.19 -2.78 -8.17
CA ALA A 79 -17.12 -1.33 -7.97
C ALA A 79 -15.66 -0.86 -7.86
N ASN A 80 -14.85 -1.54 -7.04
CA ASN A 80 -13.41 -1.24 -6.90
C ASN A 80 -12.67 -1.39 -8.23
N ALA A 81 -12.94 -2.45 -8.98
CA ALA A 81 -12.31 -2.67 -10.29
C ALA A 81 -12.66 -1.54 -11.28
N LYS A 82 -13.92 -1.08 -11.30
CA LYS A 82 -14.35 0.04 -12.16
C LYS A 82 -13.69 1.36 -11.75
N GLU A 83 -13.58 1.64 -10.46
CA GLU A 83 -12.95 2.85 -9.93
C GLU A 83 -11.45 2.91 -10.28
N LEU A 84 -10.76 1.78 -10.11
CA LEU A 84 -9.37 1.63 -10.51
C LEU A 84 -9.21 1.84 -12.03
N ALA A 85 -10.07 1.26 -12.85
CA ALA A 85 -10.02 1.42 -14.30
C ALA A 85 -10.19 2.88 -14.74
N LEU A 86 -11.10 3.64 -14.11
CA LEU A 86 -11.27 5.07 -14.38
C LEU A 86 -10.04 5.89 -13.95
N SER A 87 -9.46 5.54 -12.81
CA SER A 87 -8.26 6.19 -12.28
C SER A 87 -7.07 5.98 -13.21
N LEU A 88 -6.84 4.73 -13.64
CA LEU A 88 -5.81 4.37 -14.61
C LEU A 88 -6.02 5.08 -15.96
N ARG A 89 -7.25 5.09 -16.49
CA ARG A 89 -7.56 5.81 -17.72
C ARG A 89 -7.22 7.29 -17.61
N SER A 90 -7.57 7.92 -16.49
CA SER A 90 -7.30 9.35 -16.26
C SER A 90 -5.81 9.62 -16.27
N MET A 91 -5.00 8.78 -15.61
CA MET A 91 -3.54 8.85 -15.64
C MET A 91 -2.96 8.66 -17.04
N LEU A 92 -3.47 7.69 -17.81
CA LEU A 92 -3.01 7.43 -19.18
C LEU A 92 -3.40 8.53 -20.17
N THR A 93 -4.51 9.24 -19.94
CA THR A 93 -4.95 10.37 -20.78
C THR A 93 -4.35 11.71 -20.36
N TRP A 94 -3.71 11.77 -19.19
CA TRP A 94 -3.07 12.98 -18.72
C TRP A 94 -1.84 13.26 -19.57
N LYS A 95 -1.90 14.32 -20.38
CA LYS A 95 -0.72 14.91 -21.01
C LYS A 95 -0.18 15.98 -20.08
N PRO A 96 1.11 15.93 -19.69
CA PRO A 96 1.69 17.01 -18.93
C PRO A 96 1.65 18.29 -19.79
N GLN A 97 1.26 19.40 -19.18
CA GLN A 97 1.36 20.72 -19.80
C GLN A 97 2.86 20.99 -20.03
N GLN A 98 3.34 20.74 -21.24
CA GLN A 98 4.74 20.96 -21.62
C GLN A 98 5.04 22.46 -21.59
N GLN A 99 5.68 22.93 -20.52
CA GLN A 99 6.64 24.00 -20.64
C GLN A 99 7.92 23.37 -21.19
N HIS A 100 8.37 23.90 -22.33
CA HIS A 100 9.57 23.53 -23.07
C HIS A 100 10.73 23.03 -22.18
N VAL A 101 11.07 21.75 -22.31
CA VAL A 101 12.45 21.29 -22.12
C VAL A 101 12.70 20.20 -23.15
N ASP A 102 13.79 20.37 -23.89
CA ASP A 102 14.07 19.77 -25.18
C ASP A 102 14.18 18.23 -25.19
N GLU A 103 13.56 17.66 -26.22
CA GLU A 103 14.07 16.65 -27.13
C GLU A 103 15.44 16.03 -26.79
N GLN A 104 15.44 14.90 -26.07
CA GLN A 104 16.32 13.73 -26.27
C GLN A 104 16.10 12.73 -25.15
N GLN A 105 15.39 11.62 -25.45
CA GLN A 105 15.56 10.26 -24.91
C GLN A 105 14.29 9.44 -25.14
N ASN A 106 14.02 9.19 -26.42
CA ASN A 106 13.19 8.08 -26.86
C ASN A 106 14.15 7.04 -27.45
N LEU A 107 14.69 6.16 -26.61
CA LEU A 107 15.36 4.94 -27.04
C LEU A 107 15.19 3.84 -25.98
N GLN A 108 14.49 2.79 -26.41
CA GLN A 108 14.75 1.39 -26.09
C GLN A 108 14.62 0.93 -24.63
N TYR A 109 13.49 0.28 -24.34
CA TYR A 109 13.52 -1.02 -23.65
C TYR A 109 12.50 -1.98 -24.27
N ALA A 110 12.85 -2.45 -25.47
CA ALA A 110 12.40 -3.76 -25.93
C ALA A 110 13.39 -4.79 -25.39
N CYS A 111 12.94 -5.66 -24.48
CA CYS A 111 13.65 -6.91 -24.19
C CYS A 111 12.61 -8.04 -24.14
N SER A 112 12.71 -8.94 -25.11
CA SER A 112 12.02 -10.23 -25.13
C SER A 112 13.08 -11.31 -25.26
N VAL A 113 13.45 -12.00 -24.17
CA VAL A 113 13.92 -13.40 -24.17
C VAL A 113 13.67 -14.01 -22.76
N MET A 114 12.78 -15.01 -22.72
CA MET A 114 12.73 -16.21 -21.84
C MET A 114 13.22 -16.11 -20.38
N GLY A 115 12.29 -16.25 -19.43
CA GLY A 115 12.56 -16.57 -18.02
C GLY A 115 12.13 -15.48 -17.06
N THR A 116 10.87 -15.54 -16.61
CA THR A 116 10.20 -14.56 -15.74
C THR A 116 11.00 -14.14 -14.49
N PRO A 117 10.87 -12.87 -14.08
CA PRO A 117 10.36 -12.62 -12.74
C PRO A 117 9.05 -11.85 -12.86
N ILE A 118 7.99 -12.44 -12.32
CA ILE A 118 6.74 -11.75 -12.09
C ILE A 118 7.06 -10.66 -11.06
N THR A 119 7.24 -9.43 -11.52
CA THR A 119 7.28 -8.23 -10.67
C THR A 119 5.85 -7.90 -10.25
N GLY A 120 5.27 -8.76 -9.43
CA GLY A 120 3.91 -8.68 -8.93
C GLY A 120 3.88 -8.53 -7.42
N CYS A 121 2.92 -7.77 -6.89
CA CYS A 121 2.60 -7.78 -5.46
C CYS A 121 1.89 -9.11 -5.12
N PRO A 122 2.49 -10.04 -4.36
CA PRO A 122 1.90 -11.34 -4.06
C PRO A 122 0.79 -11.28 -3.01
N LEU A 123 0.36 -10.09 -2.56
CA LEU A 123 -0.75 -9.97 -1.61
C LEU A 123 -2.11 -10.32 -2.22
N LEU A 124 -2.20 -10.34 -3.56
CA LEU A 124 -3.43 -10.64 -4.29
C LEU A 124 -3.29 -11.80 -5.27
N SER A 125 -2.14 -12.48 -5.28
CA SER A 125 -1.91 -13.67 -6.13
C SER A 125 -2.88 -14.79 -5.77
N ASP A 126 -3.22 -14.93 -4.49
CA ASP A 126 -4.17 -15.92 -3.98
C ASP A 126 -5.61 -15.65 -4.46
N PHE A 127 -5.87 -14.44 -4.96
CA PHE A 127 -7.14 -14.02 -5.56
C PHE A 127 -7.06 -13.86 -7.09
N GLY A 128 -5.97 -14.32 -7.72
CA GLY A 128 -5.79 -14.27 -9.17
C GLY A 128 -5.48 -12.86 -9.72
N CYS A 129 -5.10 -11.91 -8.88
CA CYS A 129 -4.74 -10.55 -9.32
C CYS A 129 -3.23 -10.35 -9.24
N ASN A 130 -2.59 -10.17 -10.39
CA ASN A 130 -1.20 -9.78 -10.47
C ASN A 130 -1.14 -8.24 -10.58
N VAL A 131 -0.89 -7.57 -9.46
CA VAL A 131 -0.69 -6.10 -9.46
C VAL A 131 0.78 -5.85 -9.73
N PRO A 132 1.15 -5.10 -10.79
CA PRO A 132 2.53 -4.77 -11.07
C PRO A 132 3.21 -4.16 -9.83
N ALA A 133 4.47 -4.51 -9.59
CA ALA A 133 5.27 -3.84 -8.58
C ALA A 133 5.22 -2.33 -8.82
N ARG A 134 4.95 -1.56 -7.76
CA ARG A 134 4.87 -0.11 -7.85
C ARG A 134 6.18 0.42 -8.43
N GLU A 135 6.11 1.05 -9.59
CA GLU A 135 7.24 1.75 -10.18
C GLU A 135 7.79 2.74 -9.16
N VAL A 136 9.11 2.74 -8.99
CA VAL A 136 9.78 3.68 -8.07
C VAL A 136 9.50 5.08 -8.61
N HIS A 137 8.99 5.96 -7.74
CA HIS A 137 8.67 7.32 -8.18
C HIS A 137 9.96 8.01 -8.66
N PRO A 138 9.97 8.73 -9.79
CA PRO A 138 11.19 9.33 -10.36
C PRO A 138 11.96 10.21 -9.35
N VAL A 139 11.24 10.87 -8.44
CA VAL A 139 11.86 11.65 -7.35
C VAL A 139 12.68 10.77 -6.40
N ASN A 140 12.23 9.56 -6.09
CA ASN A 140 12.95 8.66 -5.20
C ASN A 140 14.22 8.12 -5.87
N GLU A 141 14.15 7.87 -7.17
CA GLU A 141 15.30 7.48 -8.00
C GLU A 141 16.31 8.63 -8.08
N PHE A 142 15.85 9.84 -8.44
CA PHE A 142 16.67 11.05 -8.43
C PHE A 142 17.33 11.30 -7.07
N LEU A 143 16.58 11.26 -5.97
CA LEU A 143 17.14 11.52 -4.63
C LEU A 143 18.22 10.49 -4.29
N LYS A 144 18.00 9.22 -4.63
CA LYS A 144 18.98 8.18 -4.41
C LYS A 144 20.26 8.45 -5.22
N GLU A 145 20.15 8.69 -6.52
CA GLU A 145 21.29 9.00 -7.39
C GLU A 145 22.02 10.28 -6.96
N TRP A 146 21.28 11.30 -6.56
CA TRP A 146 21.80 12.57 -6.09
C TRP A 146 22.65 12.40 -4.83
N PHE A 147 22.18 11.62 -3.86
CA PHE A 147 22.92 11.36 -2.62
C PHE A 147 24.07 10.36 -2.83
N GLU A 148 23.92 9.35 -3.69
CA GLU A 148 24.99 8.41 -4.04
C GLU A 148 26.13 9.09 -4.83
N SER A 149 25.81 10.08 -5.67
CA SER A 149 26.80 10.85 -6.45
C SER A 149 27.51 11.94 -5.63
N ARG A 150 26.99 12.30 -4.45
CA ARG A 150 27.52 13.37 -3.59
C ARG A 150 27.60 12.94 -2.12
N PRO A 151 28.45 11.95 -1.80
CA PRO A 151 28.60 11.46 -0.42
C PRO A 151 29.04 12.56 0.56
N GLU A 152 29.70 13.61 0.07
CA GLU A 152 30.18 14.76 0.85
C GLU A 152 29.07 15.76 1.27
N MET A 153 27.87 15.68 0.67
CA MET A 153 26.76 16.58 0.99
C MET A 153 25.84 16.08 2.11
N LEU A 154 25.92 14.79 2.44
CA LEU A 154 25.32 14.27 3.66
C LEU A 154 26.24 14.64 4.81
N ASP A 155 25.70 15.33 5.83
CA ASP A 155 26.46 15.62 7.05
C ASP A 155 27.06 14.32 7.61
N HIS A 156 28.29 14.39 8.13
CA HIS A 156 29.17 13.25 8.36
C HIS A 156 28.46 12.16 9.19
N GLY A 157 27.93 11.13 8.51
CA GLY A 157 27.27 9.98 9.14
C GLY A 157 25.77 9.81 8.86
N LEU A 158 25.12 10.70 8.08
CA LEU A 158 23.74 10.50 7.61
C LEU A 158 23.66 9.45 6.50
N ARG A 159 22.64 8.60 6.54
CA ARG A 159 22.49 7.45 5.64
C ARG A 159 21.19 7.50 4.82
N LEU A 160 21.16 6.78 3.71
CA LEU A 160 19.91 6.49 2.99
C LEU A 160 19.24 5.22 3.52
N CYS A 161 17.92 5.15 3.36
CA CYS A 161 17.17 3.91 3.55
C CYS A 161 17.61 2.88 2.49
N SER A 162 17.97 1.68 2.93
CA SER A 162 18.48 0.61 2.04
C SER A 162 17.41 0.04 1.10
N HIS A 163 16.12 0.29 1.37
CA HIS A 163 15.07 -0.06 0.42
C HIS A 163 15.13 0.86 -0.82
N ARG A 164 15.51 0.31 -1.97
CA ARG A 164 15.71 1.05 -3.23
C ARG A 164 14.50 1.90 -3.66
N GLY A 165 13.27 1.50 -3.32
CA GLY A 165 12.06 2.26 -3.64
C GLY A 165 11.75 3.43 -2.70
N CYS A 166 12.51 3.60 -1.60
CA CYS A 166 12.25 4.61 -0.58
C CYS A 166 12.93 5.95 -0.87
N GLY A 167 14.25 5.94 -1.11
CA GLY A 167 15.03 7.16 -1.36
C GLY A 167 15.10 8.16 -0.19
N ARG A 168 14.63 7.79 1.01
CA ARG A 168 14.60 8.68 2.17
C ARG A 168 15.99 8.79 2.81
N PRO A 169 16.55 10.02 2.96
CA PRO A 169 17.75 10.26 3.76
C PRO A 169 17.40 10.38 5.25
N GLU A 170 18.36 10.03 6.11
CA GLU A 170 18.32 10.37 7.52
C GLU A 170 18.29 11.90 7.68
N THR A 171 17.51 12.36 8.65
CA THR A 171 17.51 13.77 9.07
C THR A 171 18.37 14.00 10.31
N ARG A 172 18.71 12.90 11.02
CA ARG A 172 19.55 12.88 12.22
C ARG A 172 20.46 11.65 12.17
N PRO A 173 21.72 11.73 12.64
CA PRO A 173 22.62 10.58 12.64
C PRO A 173 22.02 9.38 13.38
N ARG A 174 22.04 8.21 12.73
CA ARG A 174 21.54 6.93 13.30
C ARG A 174 20.03 6.93 13.60
N GLU A 175 19.24 7.73 12.88
CA GLU A 175 17.77 7.70 12.94
C GLU A 175 17.22 6.35 12.44
N PHE A 176 17.87 5.73 11.47
CA PHE A 176 17.38 4.51 10.84
C PHE A 176 17.76 3.25 11.61
N ARG A 177 16.83 2.28 11.64
CA ARG A 177 17.05 0.99 12.30
C ARG A 177 17.91 0.09 11.42
N ARG A 178 18.93 -0.53 12.01
CA ARG A 178 19.73 -1.54 11.32
C ARG A 178 19.03 -2.89 11.29
N CYS A 179 19.34 -3.70 10.28
CA CYS A 179 18.95 -5.11 10.31
C CYS A 179 19.60 -5.78 11.52
N SER A 180 18.81 -6.48 12.34
CA SER A 180 19.28 -7.13 13.56
C SER A 180 20.20 -8.33 13.31
N VAL A 181 20.17 -8.89 12.10
CA VAL A 181 21.01 -10.05 11.72
C VAL A 181 22.38 -9.58 11.26
N CYS A 182 22.44 -8.75 10.23
CA CYS A 182 23.72 -8.35 9.62
C CYS A 182 24.27 -7.01 10.12
N GLY A 183 23.45 -6.12 10.69
CA GLY A 183 23.87 -4.78 11.10
C GLY A 183 24.26 -3.81 9.97
N THR A 184 24.35 -4.26 8.71
CA THR A 184 24.94 -3.48 7.60
C THR A 184 23.94 -2.53 6.93
N VAL A 185 22.70 -2.97 6.71
CA VAL A 185 21.64 -2.18 6.07
C VAL A 185 20.80 -1.41 7.08
N ASN A 186 20.22 -0.27 6.65
CA ASN A 186 19.49 0.66 7.52
C ASN A 186 18.11 0.99 6.92
N TYR A 187 17.07 1.04 7.75
CA TYR A 187 15.70 1.25 7.30
C TYR A 187 15.00 2.37 8.09
N CYS A 188 14.33 3.25 7.36
CA CYS A 188 13.52 4.32 7.95
C CYS A 188 12.23 3.80 8.64
N SER A 189 11.83 2.55 8.37
CA SER A 189 10.62 1.93 8.92
C SER A 189 10.65 0.41 8.83
N ARG A 190 9.83 -0.26 9.66
CA ARG A 190 9.58 -1.72 9.55
C ARG A 190 9.00 -2.12 8.19
N GLY A 191 8.24 -1.25 7.55
CA GLY A 191 7.69 -1.51 6.21
C GLY A 191 8.77 -1.59 5.14
N CYS A 192 9.73 -0.65 5.14
CA CYS A 192 10.88 -0.69 4.21
C CYS A 192 11.74 -1.93 4.42
N GLN A 193 11.98 -2.32 5.68
CA GLN A 193 12.70 -3.56 6.00
C GLN A 193 11.96 -4.79 5.44
N ALA A 194 10.65 -4.90 5.66
CA ALA A 194 9.88 -6.06 5.20
C ALA A 194 9.82 -6.18 3.67
N LEU A 195 9.73 -5.05 2.96
CA LEU A 195 9.77 -5.01 1.50
C LEU A 195 11.14 -5.41 0.96
N ASP A 196 12.21 -4.81 1.49
CA ASP A 196 13.57 -5.11 1.07
C ASP A 196 13.97 -6.56 1.39
N TRP A 197 13.55 -7.10 2.54
CA TRP A 197 13.72 -8.49 2.93
C TRP A 197 13.13 -9.46 1.89
N LYS A 198 11.91 -9.18 1.43
CA LYS A 198 11.22 -10.02 0.43
C LYS A 198 11.87 -9.92 -0.96
N LEU A 199 12.37 -8.74 -1.33
CA LEU A 199 12.88 -8.50 -2.67
C LEU A 199 14.32 -8.97 -2.86
N ARG A 200 15.19 -8.77 -1.88
CA ARG A 200 16.62 -9.05 -2.03
C ARG A 200 17.36 -9.36 -0.73
N HIS A 201 17.04 -8.67 0.35
CA HIS A 201 17.92 -8.69 1.51
C HIS A 201 17.96 -10.06 2.19
N LYS A 202 16.88 -10.86 2.12
CA LYS A 202 16.85 -12.22 2.69
C LYS A 202 17.96 -13.14 2.16
N VAL A 203 18.39 -12.99 0.91
CA VAL A 203 19.45 -13.82 0.32
C VAL A 203 20.84 -13.21 0.48
N GLU A 204 20.94 -11.89 0.67
CA GLU A 204 22.20 -11.16 0.86
C GLU A 204 22.59 -11.03 2.35
N CYS A 205 21.67 -11.30 3.28
CA CYS A 205 21.87 -11.11 4.71
C CYS A 205 22.69 -12.24 5.33
N ALA A 206 23.84 -11.88 5.92
CA ALA A 206 24.67 -12.78 6.72
C ALA A 206 24.85 -12.19 8.14
N PRO A 207 24.90 -13.02 9.19
CA PRO A 207 25.21 -12.55 10.55
C PRO A 207 26.51 -11.76 10.57
N MET A 208 26.53 -10.66 11.33
CA MET A 208 27.76 -9.90 11.54
C MET A 208 28.74 -10.79 12.32
N GLU A 209 29.92 -11.10 11.76
CA GLU A 209 30.95 -11.81 12.50
C GLU A 209 31.26 -11.04 13.79
N GLN A 210 31.17 -11.72 14.92
CA GLN A 210 31.46 -11.19 16.23
C GLN A 210 32.97 -10.94 16.31
N TRP A 211 33.38 -9.68 16.17
CA TRP A 211 34.80 -9.30 16.30
C TRP A 211 35.27 -9.59 17.73
N GLN A 212 35.99 -10.70 17.91
CA GLN A 212 36.86 -10.94 19.05
C GLN A 212 38.15 -10.13 18.88
N GLY A 213 38.35 -9.14 19.76
CA GLY A 213 39.66 -8.67 20.21
C GLY A 213 40.45 -7.73 19.31
N VAL A 214 40.38 -6.43 19.61
CA VAL A 214 41.59 -5.60 19.82
C VAL A 214 41.30 -4.66 20.99
N LEU A 215 42.15 -4.76 22.01
CA LEU A 215 42.22 -3.91 23.20
C LEU A 215 42.77 -2.51 22.85
N GLU A 216 42.63 -1.60 23.82
CA GLU A 216 43.10 -0.19 23.88
C GLU A 216 42.08 0.84 23.34
N ASP A 217 41.64 1.88 24.05
CA ASP A 217 41.84 2.39 25.41
C ASP A 217 40.77 3.50 25.60
N GLY A 218 40.40 3.82 26.84
CA GLY A 218 39.63 5.03 27.19
C GLY A 218 38.19 4.78 27.64
N GLY A 219 38.03 4.43 28.92
CA GLY A 219 36.75 4.13 29.55
C GLY A 219 35.89 5.34 29.93
N ASP A 220 34.65 5.02 30.32
CA ASP A 220 34.07 5.45 31.59
C ASP A 220 32.94 4.49 31.98
N ASN A 221 32.87 4.20 33.27
CA ASN A 221 32.02 3.21 33.91
C ASN A 221 30.59 3.72 34.08
N GLY A 222 29.61 2.94 33.62
CA GLY A 222 28.19 3.12 33.91
C GLY A 222 27.56 1.79 34.29
N ILE A 223 27.73 1.42 35.55
CA ILE A 223 27.30 0.18 36.19
C ILE A 223 25.77 0.05 36.11
N GLY A 224 25.29 -1.11 35.65
CA GLY A 224 23.86 -1.44 35.60
C GLY A 224 23.64 -2.92 35.34
N GLY A 225 24.26 -3.78 36.15
CA GLY A 225 24.01 -5.22 36.11
C GLY A 225 22.59 -5.54 36.57
N MET A 226 21.78 -6.12 35.68
CA MET A 226 20.71 -7.03 36.07
C MET A 226 21.22 -8.44 35.80
N VAL A 227 21.36 -9.19 36.90
CA VAL A 227 21.66 -10.62 36.89
C VAL A 227 20.41 -11.33 36.39
N GLU A 228 20.46 -11.93 35.20
CA GLU A 228 19.59 -13.04 34.85
C GLU A 228 20.20 -14.30 35.47
N ILE A 229 19.49 -14.89 36.42
CA ILE A 229 19.78 -16.23 36.91
C ILE A 229 19.12 -17.18 35.92
N GLU A 230 19.92 -17.81 35.06
CA GLU A 230 19.48 -18.93 34.24
C GLU A 230 19.33 -20.23 35.05
N GLU A 231 18.55 -21.09 34.43
CA GLU A 231 17.87 -22.29 34.89
C GLU A 231 18.81 -23.40 35.38
N GLY A 232 18.26 -24.27 36.24
CA GLY A 232 18.84 -25.55 36.60
C GLY A 232 17.79 -26.64 36.46
N GLU A 233 17.85 -27.36 35.35
CA GLU A 233 17.09 -28.57 35.04
C GLU A 233 17.43 -29.74 36.00
N ASP A 234 16.36 -30.38 36.47
CA ASP A 234 16.12 -31.82 36.39
C ASP A 234 16.63 -32.78 37.49
N VAL A 235 15.89 -33.91 37.56
CA VAL A 235 16.24 -35.23 38.08
C VAL A 235 15.75 -35.62 39.50
N ALA A 236 14.61 -36.33 39.47
CA ALA A 236 14.40 -37.68 40.04
C ALA A 236 13.90 -37.91 41.48
N LEU A 237 12.77 -38.64 41.48
CA LEU A 237 12.53 -39.93 42.16
C LEU A 237 12.13 -39.99 43.65
N VAL A 238 10.94 -40.57 43.82
CA VAL A 238 10.55 -41.63 44.79
C VAL A 238 10.17 -41.18 46.19
N GLY A 239 8.92 -41.50 46.56
CA GLY A 239 8.40 -41.50 47.92
C GLY A 239 6.92 -41.21 47.98
#